data_AF-A0A085ZW10-F1
#
_entry.id   AF-A0A085ZW10-F1
#
_cell.length_a   1.000
_cell.length_b   1.000
_cell.length_c   1.000
_cell.angle_alpha   90.00
_cell.angle_beta   90.00
_cell.angle_gamma   90.00
#
_symmetry.space_group_name_H-M   'P 1'
#
loop_
_entity.id
_entity.type
_entity.pdbx_description
1 polymer ?
#
loop_
_entity_poly.entity_id
_entity_poly.type
_entity_poly.pdbx_seq_one_letter_code
_entity_poly.pdbx_strand_id
1 'polypeptide(L)'
;MNKITRIEEISDMQDFGTDLVKFYIFFKKDDGNEVSVPFIVYLWDIIKYLRNSEPDAAAYINKVSESIRSYGMKDGKILKVLHEEEFTVHSFVEKYFKNLPADKINRHIEWSEKTIDPSDIKDFREFERQLQPDLANSNSRRTLFTEAVDEAVQKEVKNFYPEYFEVKNNEFYAKYDEILMKKVGELASELDDFFFRESQK
;
A
#
# COMPACT_ATOMS: atom_id res chain seq x y z
N MET A 1 -26.53 10.90 5.28
CA MET A 1 -25.09 10.73 4.98
C MET A 1 -24.44 10.19 6.23
N ASN A 2 -23.81 9.02 6.16
CA ASN A 2 -23.30 8.33 7.34
C ASN A 2 -22.15 9.14 7.98
N LYS A 3 -22.25 9.35 9.29
CA LYS A 3 -21.25 10.11 10.06
C LYS A 3 -20.08 9.18 10.39
N ILE A 4 -18.89 9.52 9.88
CA ILE A 4 -17.63 8.87 10.28
C ILE A 4 -17.44 9.06 11.79
N THR A 5 -17.11 7.98 12.48
CA THR A 5 -16.88 7.96 13.94
C THR A 5 -15.40 7.92 14.24
N ARG A 6 -14.62 7.12 13.50
CA ARG A 6 -13.17 7.05 13.58
C ARG A 6 -12.58 6.55 12.26
N ILE A 7 -11.32 6.90 12.02
CA ILE A 7 -10.48 6.37 10.95
C ILE A 7 -9.23 5.80 11.63
N GLU A 8 -8.88 4.57 11.30
CA GLU A 8 -7.67 3.92 11.78
C GLU A 8 -6.74 3.65 10.61
N GLU A 9 -5.48 4.06 10.75
CA GLU A 9 -4.42 3.77 9.79
C GLU A 9 -3.72 2.47 10.18
N ILE A 10 -3.80 1.47 9.32
CA ILE A 10 -3.32 0.11 9.57
C ILE A 10 -2.23 -0.23 8.55
N SER A 11 -1.04 -0.56 9.06
CA SER A 11 0.06 -1.06 8.23
C SER A 11 0.07 -2.59 8.21
N ASP A 12 0.06 -3.13 6.99
CA ASP A 12 0.20 -4.56 6.74
C ASP A 12 1.64 -5.07 6.92
N MET A 13 2.61 -4.19 7.21
CA MET A 13 4.02 -4.55 7.22
C MET A 13 4.33 -5.61 8.29
N GLN A 14 3.72 -5.49 9.47
CA GLN A 14 3.96 -6.42 10.58
C GLN A 14 3.28 -7.77 10.36
N ASP A 15 2.05 -7.77 9.84
CA ASP A 15 1.23 -8.99 9.75
C ASP A 15 1.38 -9.72 8.42
N PHE A 16 1.70 -8.99 7.34
CA PHE A 16 1.73 -9.49 5.98
C PHE A 16 3.02 -9.15 5.23
N GLY A 17 4.02 -8.54 5.88
CA GLY A 17 5.35 -8.31 5.29
C GLY A 17 5.34 -7.41 4.05
N THR A 18 4.29 -6.61 3.87
CA THR A 18 4.13 -5.68 2.75
C THR A 18 3.90 -4.28 3.29
N ASP A 19 4.59 -3.28 2.73
CA ASP A 19 4.44 -1.88 3.11
C ASP A 19 3.21 -1.27 2.42
N LEU A 20 2.06 -1.88 2.69
CA LEU A 20 0.73 -1.47 2.26
C LEU A 20 0.00 -0.87 3.46
N VAL A 21 -0.67 0.26 3.26
CA VAL A 21 -1.46 0.90 4.31
C VAL A 21 -2.93 0.96 3.93
N LYS A 22 -3.75 0.56 4.88
CA LYS A 22 -5.21 0.57 4.82
C LYS A 22 -5.75 1.59 5.80
N PHE A 23 -6.81 2.27 5.39
CA PHE A 23 -7.63 3.10 6.27
C PHE A 23 -8.90 2.34 6.59
N TYR A 24 -9.06 1.96 7.84
CA TYR A 24 -10.30 1.40 8.35
C TYR A 24 -11.23 2.55 8.74
N ILE A 25 -12.33 2.69 8.01
CA ILE A 25 -13.31 3.75 8.22
C ILE A 25 -14.51 3.17 8.96
N PHE A 26 -14.71 3.61 10.19
CA PHE A 26 -15.90 3.31 10.96
C PHE A 26 -16.88 4.47 10.88
N PHE A 27 -18.17 4.16 10.80
CA PHE A 27 -19.22 5.15 10.65
C PHE A 27 -20.55 4.67 11.23
N LYS A 28 -21.44 5.62 11.52
CA LYS A 28 -22.78 5.34 12.02
C LYS A 28 -23.70 4.82 10.93
N LYS A 29 -24.37 3.71 11.22
CA LYS A 29 -25.54 3.18 10.51
C LYS A 29 -26.78 4.03 10.80
N ASP A 30 -27.87 3.74 10.10
CA ASP A 30 -29.14 4.45 10.25
C ASP A 30 -29.80 4.22 11.63
N ASP A 31 -29.50 3.08 12.27
CA ASP A 31 -29.93 2.77 13.64
C ASP A 31 -29.13 3.52 14.73
N GLY A 32 -28.11 4.29 14.32
CA GLY A 32 -27.25 5.07 15.20
C GLY A 32 -26.03 4.32 15.76
N ASN A 33 -25.95 3.00 15.56
CA ASN A 33 -24.81 2.17 15.94
C ASN A 33 -23.67 2.29 14.93
N GLU A 34 -22.44 2.02 15.36
CA GLU A 34 -21.29 1.91 14.47
C GLU A 34 -21.37 0.59 13.67
N VAL A 35 -20.82 0.58 12.45
CA VAL A 35 -20.63 -0.66 11.70
C VAL A 35 -19.69 -1.61 12.44
N SER A 36 -20.02 -2.91 12.45
CA SER A 36 -19.20 -3.96 13.06
C SER A 36 -17.86 -4.17 12.32
N VAL A 37 -17.88 -4.01 11.00
CA VAL A 37 -16.72 -4.19 10.12
C VAL A 37 -16.39 -2.85 9.44
N PRO A 38 -15.14 -2.36 9.53
CA PRO A 38 -14.78 -1.10 8.92
C PRO A 38 -14.86 -1.18 7.40
N PHE A 39 -15.15 -0.04 6.78
CA PHE A 39 -14.96 0.11 5.34
C PHE A 39 -13.48 0.34 5.07
N ILE A 40 -12.85 -0.59 4.36
CA ILE A 40 -11.41 -0.56 4.06
C ILE A 40 -11.16 0.30 2.82
N VAL A 41 -10.26 1.27 2.93
CA VAL A 41 -9.78 2.08 1.80
C VAL A 41 -8.27 2.02 1.74
N TYR A 42 -7.70 1.88 0.54
CA TYR A 42 -6.25 1.88 0.35
C TYR A 42 -5.74 3.29 0.03
N LEU A 43 -4.49 3.59 0.34
CA LEU A 43 -3.86 4.87 0.00
C LEU A 43 -3.95 5.17 -1.51
N TRP A 44 -3.80 4.15 -2.35
CA TRP A 44 -3.96 4.29 -3.80
C TRP A 44 -5.35 4.77 -4.24
N ASP A 45 -6.42 4.32 -3.58
CA ASP A 45 -7.78 4.78 -3.88
C ASP A 45 -7.94 6.26 -3.55
N ILE A 46 -7.33 6.71 -2.44
CA ILE A 46 -7.27 8.12 -2.06
C ILE A 46 -6.52 8.92 -3.12
N ILE A 47 -5.30 8.50 -3.50
CA ILE A 47 -4.50 9.18 -4.53
C ILE A 47 -5.28 9.28 -5.85
N LYS A 48 -5.94 8.18 -6.28
CA LYS A 48 -6.74 8.15 -7.49
C LYS A 48 -7.90 9.16 -7.45
N TYR A 49 -8.56 9.29 -6.30
CA TYR A 49 -9.60 10.30 -6.10
C TYR A 49 -9.04 11.73 -6.11
N LEU A 50 -7.89 11.96 -5.47
CA LEU A 50 -7.26 13.28 -5.39
C LEU A 50 -6.82 13.79 -6.77
N ARG A 51 -6.41 12.91 -7.70
CA ARG A 51 -6.05 13.33 -9.07
C ARG A 51 -7.12 14.19 -9.76
N ASN A 52 -8.40 13.97 -9.42
CA ASN A 52 -9.51 14.72 -9.99
C ASN A 52 -10.04 15.81 -9.06
N SER A 53 -10.02 15.58 -7.74
CA SER A 53 -10.64 16.48 -6.76
C SER A 53 -9.69 17.53 -6.20
N GLU A 54 -8.41 17.18 -6.03
CA GLU A 54 -7.37 17.95 -5.34
C GLU A 54 -6.00 17.67 -6.04
N PRO A 55 -5.83 18.11 -7.30
CA PRO A 55 -4.70 17.67 -8.13
C PRO A 55 -3.33 18.05 -7.56
N ASP A 56 -3.22 19.17 -6.86
CA ASP A 56 -1.97 19.61 -6.21
C ASP A 56 -1.56 18.66 -5.07
N ALA A 57 -2.53 18.21 -4.26
CA ALA A 57 -2.30 17.21 -3.22
C ALA A 57 -1.86 15.87 -3.83
N ALA A 58 -2.51 15.45 -4.93
CA ALA A 58 -2.11 14.24 -5.64
C ALA A 58 -0.69 14.33 -6.22
N ALA A 59 -0.35 15.48 -6.82
CA ALA A 59 0.99 15.73 -7.37
C ALA A 59 2.05 15.73 -6.26
N TYR A 60 1.72 16.26 -5.08
CA TYR A 60 2.61 16.23 -3.93
C TYR A 60 2.89 14.81 -3.44
N ILE A 61 1.83 14.01 -3.24
CA ILE A 61 1.97 12.60 -2.82
C ILE A 61 2.76 11.81 -3.87
N ASN A 62 2.54 12.05 -5.16
CA ASN A 62 3.33 11.42 -6.22
C ASN A 62 4.80 11.81 -6.13
N LYS A 63 5.12 13.09 -5.90
CA LYS A 63 6.50 13.56 -5.72
C LYS A 63 7.18 12.90 -4.52
N VAL A 64 6.48 12.77 -3.39
CA VAL A 64 6.98 12.04 -2.21
C VAL A 64 7.18 10.56 -2.53
N SER A 65 6.24 9.95 -3.24
CA SER A 65 6.36 8.56 -3.70
C SER A 65 7.61 8.40 -4.58
N GLU A 66 7.79 9.25 -5.59
CA GLU A 66 8.93 9.21 -6.53
C GLU A 66 10.29 9.42 -5.84
N SER A 67 10.34 10.17 -4.73
CA SER A 67 11.59 10.34 -3.96
C SER A 67 11.96 9.11 -3.11
N ILE A 68 11.03 8.17 -2.93
CA ILE A 68 11.24 6.96 -2.13
C ILE A 68 11.55 5.77 -3.05
N ARG A 69 12.79 5.30 -2.97
CA ARG A 69 13.24 4.04 -3.56
C ARG A 69 12.57 2.85 -2.85
N SER A 70 11.87 1.98 -3.58
CA SER A 70 11.28 0.76 -3.03
C SER A 70 10.95 -0.27 -4.11
N TYR A 71 11.03 -1.55 -3.75
CA TYR A 71 10.50 -2.65 -4.53
C TYR A 71 9.15 -3.08 -3.95
N GLY A 72 8.07 -2.82 -4.69
CA GLY A 72 6.70 -3.09 -4.24
C GLY A 72 6.03 -1.88 -3.58
N MET A 73 4.99 -2.16 -2.78
CA MET A 73 4.25 -1.13 -2.05
C MET A 73 5.17 -0.36 -1.09
N LYS A 74 4.86 0.91 -0.84
CA LYS A 74 5.67 1.81 -0.02
C LYS A 74 4.81 2.83 0.73
N ASP A 75 3.58 2.45 1.01
CA ASP A 75 2.55 3.34 1.53
C ASP A 75 2.93 3.86 2.91
N GLY A 76 3.49 3.02 3.78
CA GLY A 76 3.94 3.42 5.12
C GLY A 76 5.12 4.38 5.06
N LYS A 77 6.08 4.17 4.15
CA LYS A 77 7.16 5.15 3.91
C LYS A 77 6.63 6.49 3.41
N ILE A 78 5.67 6.48 2.48
CA ILE A 78 5.02 7.70 1.99
C ILE A 78 4.32 8.42 3.15
N LEU A 79 3.47 7.70 3.90
CA LEU A 79 2.70 8.27 4.99
C LEU A 79 3.57 8.82 6.10
N LYS A 80 4.70 8.18 6.40
CA LYS A 80 5.67 8.71 7.36
C LYS A 80 6.13 10.12 6.97
N VAL A 81 6.52 10.34 5.71
CA VAL A 81 6.95 11.66 5.22
C VAL A 81 5.78 12.65 5.29
N LEU A 82 4.60 12.25 4.85
CA LEU A 82 3.40 13.09 4.88
C LEU A 82 3.06 13.53 6.32
N HIS A 83 3.13 12.62 7.29
CA HIS A 83 2.86 12.93 8.71
C HIS A 83 3.93 13.85 9.31
N GLU A 84 5.21 13.62 9.00
CA GLU A 84 6.33 14.49 9.43
C GLU A 84 6.18 15.93 8.91
N GLU A 85 5.54 16.11 7.77
CA GLU A 85 5.26 17.40 7.14
C GLU A 85 3.85 17.95 7.49
N GLU A 86 3.18 17.36 8.47
CA GLU A 86 1.82 17.73 8.93
C GLU A 86 0.76 17.70 7.80
N PHE A 87 1.00 16.89 6.76
CA PHE A 87 0.09 16.73 5.65
C PHE A 87 -1.17 15.95 6.09
N THR A 88 -2.35 16.54 5.85
CA THR A 88 -3.61 16.08 6.47
C THR A 88 -4.29 14.92 5.72
N VAL A 89 -3.61 13.78 5.60
CA VAL A 89 -4.10 12.60 4.87
C VAL A 89 -5.50 12.16 5.30
N HIS A 90 -5.79 12.15 6.61
CA HIS A 90 -7.11 11.79 7.13
C HIS A 90 -8.23 12.68 6.59
N SER A 91 -7.98 13.97 6.34
CA SER A 91 -8.98 14.85 5.73
C SER A 91 -9.36 14.39 4.32
N PHE A 92 -8.40 13.87 3.57
CA PHE A 92 -8.64 13.35 2.22
C PHE A 92 -9.38 12.01 2.25
N VAL A 93 -9.09 11.15 3.25
CA VAL A 93 -9.85 9.91 3.50
C VAL A 93 -11.32 10.24 3.80
N GLU A 94 -11.60 11.24 4.64
CA GLU A 94 -12.97 11.68 4.89
C GLU A 94 -13.67 12.23 3.64
N LYS A 95 -12.98 13.06 2.86
CA LYS A 95 -13.50 13.60 1.59
C LYS A 95 -13.82 12.49 0.61
N TYR A 96 -12.92 11.51 0.47
CA TYR A 96 -13.14 10.32 -0.35
C TYR A 96 -14.40 9.58 0.07
N PHE A 97 -14.51 9.22 1.36
CA PHE A 97 -15.66 8.48 1.88
C PHE A 97 -16.98 9.24 1.67
N LYS A 98 -16.98 10.55 1.91
CA LYS A 98 -18.15 11.40 1.69
C LYS A 98 -18.56 11.49 0.21
N ASN A 99 -17.65 11.27 -0.73
CA ASN A 99 -17.95 11.25 -2.16
C ASN A 99 -18.27 9.86 -2.70
N LEU A 100 -18.31 8.83 -1.86
CA LEU A 100 -18.71 7.50 -2.29
C LEU A 100 -20.22 7.47 -2.63
N PRO A 101 -20.60 6.75 -3.70
CA PRO A 101 -22.01 6.49 -3.98
C PRO A 101 -22.70 5.80 -2.80
N ALA A 102 -23.92 6.24 -2.48
CA ALA A 102 -24.68 5.70 -1.35
C ALA A 102 -24.95 4.19 -1.47
N ASP A 103 -25.11 3.68 -2.68
CA ASP A 103 -25.28 2.25 -2.95
C ASP A 103 -24.04 1.42 -2.58
N LYS A 104 -22.83 2.00 -2.69
CA LYS A 104 -21.59 1.33 -2.27
C LYS A 104 -21.54 1.21 -0.75
N ILE A 105 -21.91 2.28 -0.04
CA ILE A 105 -21.96 2.30 1.43
C ILE A 105 -23.02 1.32 1.94
N ASN A 106 -24.22 1.33 1.35
CA ASN A 106 -25.30 0.43 1.74
C ASN A 106 -24.93 -1.04 1.52
N ARG A 107 -24.28 -1.36 0.38
CA ARG A 107 -23.77 -2.73 0.14
C ARG A 107 -22.76 -3.19 1.18
N HIS A 108 -21.88 -2.29 1.64
CA HIS A 108 -20.96 -2.61 2.73
C HIS A 108 -21.69 -2.90 4.04
N ILE A 109 -22.66 -2.06 4.42
CA ILE A 109 -23.48 -2.26 5.63
C ILE A 109 -24.21 -3.61 5.55
N GLU A 110 -24.82 -3.93 4.41
CA GLU A 110 -25.51 -5.21 4.26
C GLU A 110 -24.56 -6.40 4.41
N TRP A 111 -23.38 -6.33 3.82
CA TRP A 111 -22.36 -7.37 3.94
C TRP A 111 -21.85 -7.50 5.38
N SER A 112 -21.51 -6.39 6.04
CA SER A 112 -20.95 -6.39 7.41
C SER A 112 -21.90 -6.97 8.45
N GLU A 113 -23.21 -6.92 8.20
CA GLU A 113 -24.22 -7.38 9.15
C GLU A 113 -24.80 -8.75 8.82
N LYS A 114 -24.71 -9.21 7.55
CA LYS A 114 -25.30 -10.49 7.13
C LYS A 114 -24.28 -11.61 6.95
N THR A 115 -23.04 -11.27 6.59
CA THR A 115 -22.03 -12.27 6.19
C THR A 115 -21.11 -12.67 7.34
N ILE A 116 -20.94 -11.81 8.35
CA ILE A 116 -20.10 -12.09 9.50
C ILE A 116 -20.91 -11.82 10.77
N ASP A 117 -20.96 -12.78 11.69
CA ASP A 117 -21.52 -12.53 13.02
C ASP A 117 -20.58 -11.57 13.76
N PRO A 118 -21.02 -10.35 14.12
CA PRO A 118 -20.17 -9.38 14.81
C PRO A 118 -19.62 -9.91 16.14
N SER A 119 -20.28 -10.88 16.76
CA SER A 119 -19.82 -11.50 18.01
C SER A 119 -18.60 -12.41 17.82
N ASP A 120 -18.34 -12.86 16.59
CA ASP A 120 -17.17 -13.65 16.23
C ASP A 120 -15.94 -12.78 15.92
N ILE A 121 -16.12 -11.49 15.60
CA ILE A 121 -15.03 -10.54 15.37
C ILE A 121 -14.72 -9.77 16.67
N LYS A 122 -13.82 -10.31 17.49
CA LYS A 122 -13.25 -9.56 18.64
C LYS A 122 -12.23 -8.51 18.20
N ASP A 123 -11.48 -8.82 17.15
CA ASP A 123 -10.50 -7.94 16.52
C ASP A 123 -10.53 -8.21 15.02
N PHE A 124 -10.90 -7.20 14.23
CA PHE A 124 -11.02 -7.33 12.78
C PHE A 124 -9.66 -7.58 12.10
N ARG A 125 -8.57 -7.07 12.66
CA ARG A 125 -7.22 -7.27 12.14
C ARG A 125 -6.78 -8.73 12.33
N GLU A 126 -7.09 -9.30 13.48
CA GLU A 126 -6.84 -10.73 13.74
C GLU A 126 -7.67 -11.62 12.82
N PHE A 127 -8.94 -11.25 12.59
CA PHE A 127 -9.79 -11.95 11.62
C PHE A 127 -9.22 -11.88 10.20
N GLU A 128 -8.74 -10.72 9.74
CA GLU A 128 -8.09 -10.55 8.44
C GLU A 128 -6.84 -11.44 8.31
N ARG A 129 -6.02 -11.52 9.36
CA ARG A 129 -4.81 -12.36 9.40
C ARG A 129 -5.11 -13.84 9.22
N GLN A 130 -6.18 -14.34 9.84
CA GLN A 130 -6.56 -15.75 9.75
C GLN A 130 -7.01 -16.17 8.34
N LEU A 131 -7.52 -15.24 7.54
CA LEU A 131 -7.95 -15.50 6.17
C LEU A 131 -6.78 -15.61 5.18
N GLN A 132 -5.58 -15.15 5.56
CA GLN A 132 -4.41 -15.10 4.69
C GLN A 132 -3.17 -15.70 5.36
N PRO A 133 -3.20 -17.00 5.73
CA PRO A 133 -2.06 -17.66 6.34
C PRO A 133 -0.86 -17.65 5.37
N ASP A 134 0.35 -17.50 5.92
CA ASP A 134 1.65 -17.52 5.22
C ASP A 134 1.95 -16.37 4.25
N LEU A 135 1.04 -15.41 4.04
CA LEU A 135 1.26 -14.27 3.15
C LEU A 135 2.47 -13.42 3.58
N ALA A 136 2.67 -13.24 4.90
CA ALA A 136 3.79 -12.51 5.46
C ALA A 136 5.15 -13.11 5.06
N ASN A 137 5.27 -14.42 5.19
CA ASN A 137 6.49 -15.15 4.88
C ASN A 137 6.74 -15.20 3.37
N SER A 138 5.68 -15.25 2.56
CA SER A 138 5.79 -15.13 1.11
C SER A 138 6.34 -13.76 0.70
N ASN A 139 5.71 -12.68 1.19
CA ASN A 139 6.10 -11.30 0.85
C ASN A 139 7.52 -10.98 1.32
N SER A 140 7.88 -11.35 2.55
CA SER A 140 9.24 -11.15 3.07
C SER A 140 10.31 -11.83 2.20
N ARG A 141 10.07 -13.07 1.75
CA ARG A 141 11.01 -13.78 0.87
C ARG A 141 11.16 -13.10 -0.49
N ARG A 142 10.08 -12.57 -1.05
CA ARG A 142 10.13 -11.81 -2.31
C ARG A 142 10.96 -10.54 -2.15
N THR A 143 10.74 -9.78 -1.10
CA THR A 143 11.53 -8.57 -0.81
C THR A 143 13.02 -8.90 -0.69
N LEU A 144 13.37 -9.92 0.10
CA LEU A 144 14.77 -10.35 0.27
C LEU A 144 15.40 -10.79 -1.06
N PHE A 145 14.67 -11.53 -1.89
CA PHE A 145 15.14 -11.93 -3.21
C PHE A 145 15.43 -10.71 -4.09
N THR A 146 14.48 -9.78 -4.16
CA THR A 146 14.62 -8.57 -4.97
C THR A 146 15.81 -7.70 -4.52
N GLU A 147 15.98 -7.51 -3.21
CA GLU A 147 17.12 -6.79 -2.65
C GLU A 147 18.46 -7.46 -2.97
N ALA A 148 18.53 -8.80 -2.86
CA ALA A 148 19.74 -9.54 -3.17
C ALA A 148 20.12 -9.47 -4.66
N VAL A 149 19.13 -9.52 -5.56
CA VAL A 149 19.37 -9.35 -7.00
C VAL A 149 19.84 -7.94 -7.32
N ASP A 150 19.18 -6.91 -6.75
CA ASP A 150 19.60 -5.52 -6.89
C ASP A 150 21.05 -5.32 -6.45
N GLU A 151 21.41 -5.78 -5.25
CA GLU A 151 22.76 -5.67 -4.72
C GLU A 151 23.80 -6.39 -5.60
N ALA A 152 23.49 -7.60 -6.07
CA ALA A 152 24.36 -8.35 -6.95
C ALA A 152 24.59 -7.63 -8.29
N VAL A 153 23.54 -7.09 -8.90
CA VAL A 153 23.65 -6.36 -10.16
C VAL A 153 24.39 -5.03 -9.96
N GLN A 154 24.09 -4.27 -8.90
CA GLN A 154 24.82 -3.03 -8.54
C GLN A 154 26.32 -3.28 -8.43
N LYS A 155 26.71 -4.35 -7.73
CA LYS A 155 28.11 -4.74 -7.56
C LYS A 155 28.78 -5.01 -8.90
N GLU A 156 28.16 -5.81 -9.77
CA GLU A 156 28.76 -6.15 -11.06
C GLU A 156 28.78 -4.94 -12.01
N VAL A 157 27.74 -4.12 -12.05
CA VAL A 157 27.72 -2.89 -12.86
C VAL A 157 28.85 -1.95 -12.43
N LYS A 158 29.11 -1.80 -11.13
CA LYS A 158 30.25 -1.01 -10.63
C LYS A 158 31.60 -1.61 -11.01
N ASN A 159 31.72 -2.94 -11.07
CA ASN A 159 32.94 -3.61 -11.49
C ASN A 159 33.21 -3.41 -12.99
N PHE A 160 32.17 -3.48 -13.83
CA PHE A 160 32.29 -3.37 -15.28
C PHE A 160 32.35 -1.93 -15.80
N TYR A 161 31.76 -0.97 -15.07
CA TYR A 161 31.67 0.45 -15.46
C TYR A 161 32.09 1.38 -14.31
N PRO A 162 33.29 1.24 -13.72
CA PRO A 162 33.72 2.05 -12.58
C PRO A 162 33.73 3.56 -12.87
N GLU A 163 34.11 3.96 -14.08
CA GLU A 163 34.19 5.35 -14.52
C GLU A 163 32.83 6.08 -14.44
N TYR A 164 31.73 5.33 -14.57
CA TYR A 164 30.38 5.86 -14.47
C TYR A 164 30.06 6.34 -13.04
N PHE A 165 30.60 5.67 -12.03
CA PHE A 165 30.36 5.99 -10.61
C PHE A 165 31.43 6.91 -10.01
N GLU A 166 32.59 7.04 -10.65
CA GLU A 166 33.64 7.99 -10.26
C GLU A 166 33.24 9.43 -10.56
N VAL A 167 32.45 9.64 -11.62
CA VAL A 167 31.85 10.94 -11.93
C VAL A 167 30.65 11.15 -11.02
N LYS A 168 30.75 12.06 -10.04
CA LYS A 168 29.63 12.44 -9.17
C LYS A 168 28.55 13.22 -9.94
N ASN A 169 27.76 12.51 -10.73
CA ASN A 169 26.57 13.05 -11.40
C ASN A 169 25.33 12.32 -10.91
N ASN A 170 24.61 12.97 -9.99
CA ASN A 170 23.41 12.43 -9.36
C ASN A 170 22.28 12.17 -10.38
N GLU A 171 22.20 12.94 -11.47
CA GLU A 171 21.17 12.77 -12.49
C GLU A 171 21.40 11.49 -13.30
N PHE A 172 22.65 11.21 -13.68
CA PHE A 172 22.97 9.96 -14.35
C PHE A 172 22.73 8.77 -13.43
N TYR A 173 23.22 8.82 -12.19
CA TYR A 173 22.98 7.75 -11.22
C TYR A 173 21.48 7.48 -11.03
N ALA A 174 20.64 8.51 -10.91
CA ALA A 174 19.19 8.35 -10.77
C ALA A 174 18.56 7.64 -11.98
N LYS A 175 18.97 7.98 -13.21
CA LYS A 175 18.49 7.29 -14.43
C LYS A 175 18.92 5.83 -14.46
N TYR A 176 20.15 5.53 -14.05
CA TYR A 176 20.62 4.16 -13.94
C TYR A 176 19.84 3.37 -12.87
N ASP A 177 19.67 3.94 -11.68
CA ASP A 177 18.95 3.30 -10.58
C ASP A 177 17.49 3.02 -10.96
N GLU A 178 16.84 3.94 -11.68
CA GLU A 178 15.49 3.73 -12.21
C GLU A 178 15.42 2.53 -13.19
N ILE A 179 16.40 2.41 -14.10
CA ILE A 179 16.50 1.28 -15.03
C ILE A 179 16.66 -0.02 -14.25
N LEU A 180 17.58 -0.05 -13.28
CA LEU A 180 17.87 -1.24 -12.51
C LEU A 180 16.66 -1.66 -11.69
N MET A 181 16.07 -0.72 -10.95
CA MET A 181 14.87 -0.96 -10.16
C MET A 181 13.74 -1.57 -10.98
N LYS A 182 13.47 -0.99 -12.15
CA LYS A 182 12.45 -1.50 -13.06
C LYS A 182 12.74 -2.94 -13.48
N LYS A 183 13.97 -3.24 -13.89
CA LYS A 183 14.34 -4.57 -14.39
C LYS A 183 14.37 -5.65 -13.31
N VAL A 184 14.87 -5.34 -12.13
CA VAL A 184 14.83 -6.27 -11.00
C VAL A 184 13.39 -6.51 -10.55
N GLY A 185 12.55 -5.47 -10.53
CA GLY A 185 11.13 -5.59 -10.23
C GLY A 185 10.39 -6.48 -11.22
N GLU A 186 10.57 -6.25 -12.53
CA GLU A 186 10.00 -7.10 -13.60
C GLU A 186 10.40 -8.57 -13.43
N LEU A 187 11.69 -8.85 -13.21
CA LEU A 187 12.19 -10.22 -13.00
C LEU A 187 11.55 -10.89 -11.78
N ALA A 188 11.46 -10.17 -10.66
CA ALA A 188 10.88 -10.70 -9.44
C ALA A 188 9.40 -11.07 -9.63
N SER A 189 8.62 -10.24 -10.33
CA SER A 189 7.23 -10.55 -10.67
C SER A 189 7.10 -11.74 -11.61
N GLU A 190 7.92 -11.83 -12.65
CA GLU A 190 7.88 -12.95 -13.61
C GLU A 190 8.19 -14.31 -12.94
N LEU A 191 9.21 -14.33 -12.08
CA LEU A 191 9.58 -15.53 -11.33
C LEU A 191 8.50 -15.94 -10.34
N ASP A 192 7.89 -14.97 -9.68
CA ASP A 192 6.79 -15.22 -8.76
C ASP A 192 5.58 -15.86 -9.45
N ASP A 193 5.15 -15.30 -10.58
CA ASP A 193 4.07 -15.86 -11.41
C ASP A 193 4.41 -17.26 -11.91
N PHE A 194 5.69 -17.51 -12.23
CA PHE A 194 6.15 -18.84 -12.60
C PHE A 194 6.03 -19.83 -11.44
N PHE A 195 6.59 -19.52 -10.27
CA PHE A 195 6.55 -20.41 -9.11
C PHE A 195 5.12 -20.66 -8.61
N PHE A 196 4.27 -19.63 -8.60
CA PHE A 196 2.86 -19.80 -8.27
C PHE A 196 2.19 -20.80 -9.21
N ARG A 197 2.34 -20.64 -10.53
CA ARG A 197 1.75 -21.57 -11.51
C ARG A 197 2.25 -23.00 -11.35
N GLU A 198 3.54 -23.21 -11.08
CA GLU A 198 4.10 -24.54 -10.87
C GLU A 198 3.65 -25.17 -9.55
N SER A 199 3.34 -24.38 -8.52
CA SER A 199 2.83 -24.89 -7.24
C SER A 199 1.39 -25.42 -7.29
N GLN A 200 0.64 -25.08 -8.35
CA GLN A 200 -0.76 -25.50 -8.54
C GLN A 200 -0.89 -26.83 -9.31
N LYS A 201 0.22 -27.46 -9.69
CA LYS A 201 0.27 -28.75 -10.38
C LYS A 201 0.49 -29.89 -9.40
#